data_AF-A0ABD2MU28-F1
#
_entry.id   AF-A0ABD2MU28-F1
#
_cell.length_a   1.000
_cell.length_b   1.000
_cell.length_c   1.000
_cell.angle_alpha   90.00
_cell.angle_beta   90.00
_cell.angle_gamma   90.00
#
_symmetry.space_group_name_H-M   'P 1'
#
loop_
_entity.id
_entity.type
_entity.pdbx_description
1 polymer ?
#
loop_
_entity_poly.entity_id
_entity_poly.type
_entity_poly.pdbx_seq_one_letter_code
_entity_poly.pdbx_strand_id
1 'polypeptide(L)'
;MIEERIGDSETEQSEEDISFDEETEDNFFSAFRKRGKHVEKKTLYTAARRTAQHDLLTRLSGVKRPAKNIKDIYSTCKCLFTDRIIEMLVEYTKRFIESIKTNFARSRDANYTEREEIQAFIALLYMAG
;
A
#
# COMPACT_ATOMS: atom_id res chain seq x y z
N MET A 1 -19.32 -6.15 56.02
CA MET A 1 -18.87 -4.75 56.08
C MET A 1 -18.47 -4.40 54.66
N ILE A 2 -19.27 -3.59 53.98
CA ILE A 2 -19.11 -3.21 52.57
C ILE A 2 -18.55 -1.79 52.59
N GLU A 3 -17.43 -1.56 51.92
CA GLU A 3 -16.94 -0.22 51.58
C GLU A 3 -16.64 -0.19 50.08
N GLU A 4 -17.46 0.56 49.34
CA GLU A 4 -17.13 1.12 48.04
C GLU A 4 -16.38 2.45 48.22
N ARG A 5 -15.34 2.69 47.40
CA ARG A 5 -14.92 4.04 47.04
C ARG A 5 -14.61 4.10 45.54
N ILE A 6 -15.20 5.10 44.92
CA ILE A 6 -15.23 5.46 43.50
C ILE A 6 -14.13 6.51 43.20
N GLY A 7 -13.60 6.50 41.97
CA GLY A 7 -12.81 7.58 41.33
C GLY A 7 -11.29 7.38 41.41
N ASP A 8 -10.50 7.55 40.34
CA ASP A 8 -10.58 8.65 39.36
C ASP A 8 -9.94 8.29 38.00
N SER A 9 -10.33 9.08 37.00
CA SER A 9 -9.98 9.02 35.57
C SER A 9 -8.60 9.62 35.30
N GLU A 10 -7.71 8.90 34.61
CA GLU A 10 -6.50 9.53 34.01
C GLU A 10 -6.76 9.79 32.52
N THR A 11 -6.93 11.07 32.19
CA THR A 11 -7.05 11.60 30.83
C THR A 11 -5.95 12.64 30.60
N GLU A 12 -5.49 12.68 29.34
CA GLU A 12 -4.74 13.76 28.66
C GLU A 12 -3.25 13.94 29.02
N GLN A 13 -2.37 13.58 28.06
CA GLN A 13 -1.41 14.55 27.52
C GLN A 13 -0.89 14.10 26.15
N SER A 14 -1.46 14.68 25.11
CA SER A 14 -0.87 14.75 23.77
C SER A 14 -0.08 16.06 23.65
N GLU A 15 1.23 15.95 23.43
CA GLU A 15 2.07 17.08 23.04
C GLU A 15 2.19 17.07 21.50
N GLU A 16 1.37 17.90 20.85
CA GLU A 16 1.51 18.26 19.44
C GLU A 16 2.53 19.40 19.31
N ASP A 17 3.78 19.08 18.94
CA ASP A 17 4.75 20.08 18.51
C ASP A 17 4.47 20.50 17.06
N ILE A 18 3.67 21.56 16.91
CA ILE A 18 3.52 22.29 15.64
C ILE A 18 4.59 23.39 15.62
N SER A 19 5.77 23.08 15.05
CA SER A 19 6.76 24.10 14.75
C SER A 19 6.36 24.86 13.48
N PHE A 20 5.75 26.03 13.64
CA PHE A 20 5.57 27.03 12.59
C PHE A 20 6.89 27.80 12.46
N ASP A 21 7.73 27.41 11.50
CA ASP A 21 8.97 28.13 11.18
C ASP A 21 8.62 29.31 10.26
N GLU A 22 8.50 30.49 10.85
CA GLU A 22 8.37 31.76 10.14
C GLU A 22 9.73 32.06 9.48
N GLU A 23 9.78 31.98 8.15
CA GLU A 23 10.97 32.27 7.36
C GLU A 23 11.43 33.73 7.54
N THR A 24 12.32 33.98 8.50
CA THR A 24 13.15 35.19 8.48
C THR A 24 14.27 34.98 7.47
N GLU A 25 14.03 35.41 6.23
CA GLU A 25 15.05 35.50 5.18
C GLU A 25 16.10 36.57 5.54
N ASP A 26 17.10 36.20 6.35
CA ASP A 26 18.33 36.99 6.49
C ASP A 26 19.19 36.83 5.22
N ASN A 27 18.80 37.55 4.18
CA ASN A 27 19.55 37.66 2.92
C ASN A 27 20.83 38.49 3.12
N PHE A 28 21.89 37.85 3.58
CA PHE A 28 23.22 38.46 3.72
C PHE A 28 23.90 38.61 2.35
N PHE A 29 23.82 39.81 1.75
CA PHE A 29 24.56 40.13 0.53
C PHE A 29 25.87 40.86 0.84
N SER A 30 27.02 40.22 0.60
CA SER A 30 28.31 40.93 0.51
C SER A 30 28.71 41.11 -0.96
N ALA A 31 28.77 42.35 -1.45
CA ALA A 31 29.27 42.66 -2.79
C ALA A 31 30.69 43.22 -2.72
N PHE A 32 31.65 42.59 -3.41
CA PHE A 32 32.95 43.20 -3.67
C PHE A 32 32.91 43.98 -4.99
N ARG A 33 33.16 45.30 -4.90
CA ARG A 33 33.29 46.18 -6.07
C ARG A 33 34.72 46.10 -6.62
N LYS A 34 34.90 45.57 -7.84
CA LYS A 34 36.15 45.73 -8.58
C LYS A 34 35.89 46.40 -9.93
N ARG A 35 36.29 47.68 -10.02
CA ARG A 35 36.51 48.48 -11.25
C ARG A 35 35.47 48.32 -12.38
N GLY A 36 34.28 48.87 -12.16
CA GLY A 36 33.44 49.42 -13.24
C GLY A 36 32.87 48.45 -14.28
N LYS A 37 32.80 47.15 -14.00
CA LYS A 37 32.08 46.18 -14.84
C LYS A 37 30.95 45.55 -14.05
N HIS A 38 29.83 45.28 -14.73
CA HIS A 38 28.65 44.62 -14.16
C HIS A 38 29.07 43.25 -13.61
N VAL A 39 28.80 43.00 -12.33
CA VAL A 39 29.05 41.70 -11.69
C VAL A 39 27.70 41.06 -11.46
N GLU A 40 27.47 39.90 -12.08
CA GLU A 40 26.27 39.09 -11.84
C GLU A 40 26.27 38.57 -10.40
N LYS A 41 25.11 38.67 -9.74
CA LYS A 41 24.91 38.13 -8.39
C LYS A 41 25.01 36.61 -8.46
N LYS A 42 26.12 36.05 -7.98
CA LYS A 42 26.23 34.60 -7.78
C LYS A 42 25.44 34.26 -6.52
N THR A 43 24.35 33.52 -6.66
CA THR A 43 23.78 32.79 -5.52
C THR A 43 24.87 31.87 -4.99
N LEU A 44 25.24 32.00 -3.72
CA LEU A 44 26.14 31.04 -3.10
C LEU A 44 25.51 29.65 -3.27
N TYR A 45 26.29 28.66 -3.70
CA TYR A 45 25.86 27.27 -3.60
C TYR A 45 25.45 27.07 -2.14
N THR A 46 24.19 26.74 -1.90
CA THR A 46 23.70 26.36 -0.58
C THR A 46 24.70 25.36 -0.01
N ALA A 47 25.31 25.71 1.14
CA ALA A 47 26.32 24.89 1.78
C ALA A 47 25.82 23.44 1.82
N ALA A 48 26.70 22.47 1.55
CA ALA A 48 26.34 21.06 1.57
C ALA A 48 25.71 20.71 2.93
N ARG A 49 24.37 20.70 2.98
CA ARG A 49 23.63 20.29 4.16
C ARG A 49 23.83 18.79 4.24
N ARG A 50 24.54 18.34 5.29
CA ARG A 50 24.57 16.92 5.63
C ARG A 50 23.12 16.54 5.92
N THR A 51 22.53 15.70 5.07
CA THR A 51 21.29 15.01 5.43
C THR A 51 21.55 14.23 6.71
N ALA A 52 20.65 14.34 7.69
CA ALA A 52 20.77 13.58 8.92
C ALA A 52 20.91 12.09 8.59
N GLN A 53 21.83 11.40 9.28
CA GLN A 53 21.94 9.95 9.18
C GLN A 53 20.60 9.35 9.65
N HIS A 54 19.88 8.73 8.72
CA HIS A 54 18.69 7.94 9.02
C HIS A 54 18.88 6.55 8.41
N ASP A 55 18.25 5.56 9.03
CA ASP A 55 18.33 4.20 8.54
C ASP A 55 17.64 4.08 7.18
N LEU A 56 18.32 3.51 6.18
CA LEU A 56 17.75 3.24 4.86
C LEU A 56 16.77 2.06 4.92
N LEU A 57 16.85 1.22 5.96
CA LEU A 57 15.94 0.11 6.25
C LEU A 57 14.63 0.57 6.91
N THR A 58 14.01 1.64 6.38
CA THR A 58 12.66 2.07 6.83
C THR A 58 11.56 1.06 6.47
N ARG A 59 11.82 0.15 5.53
CA ARG A 59 10.84 -0.86 5.07
C ARG A 59 11.38 -2.26 5.30
N LEU A 60 10.88 -2.91 6.34
CA LEU A 60 11.13 -4.32 6.61
C LEU A 60 10.58 -5.20 5.48
N SER A 61 11.38 -6.18 5.05
CA SER A 61 10.96 -7.22 4.12
C SER A 61 9.95 -8.13 4.81
N GLY A 62 8.76 -8.26 4.24
CA GLY A 62 7.70 -9.08 4.81
C GLY A 62 6.34 -8.79 4.19
N VAL A 63 5.33 -9.52 4.68
CA VAL A 63 3.93 -9.32 4.30
C VAL A 63 3.48 -7.93 4.77
N LYS A 64 2.90 -7.16 3.83
CA LYS A 64 2.55 -5.76 4.05
C LYS A 64 1.05 -5.59 4.29
N ARG A 65 0.68 -4.54 5.02
CA ARG A 65 -0.70 -4.00 5.12
C ARG A 65 -1.71 -5.08 5.58
N PRO A 66 -2.97 -5.21 5.09
CA PRO A 66 -3.96 -6.07 5.75
C PRO A 66 -3.57 -7.56 5.72
N ALA A 67 -2.76 -7.97 4.74
CA ALA A 67 -2.27 -9.34 4.63
C ALA A 67 -1.40 -9.76 5.84
N LYS A 68 -0.81 -8.80 6.58
CA LYS A 68 -0.04 -9.08 7.80
C LYS A 68 -0.91 -9.68 8.92
N ASN A 69 -2.18 -9.30 8.98
CA ASN A 69 -3.08 -9.70 10.06
C ASN A 69 -3.89 -10.96 9.73
N ILE A 70 -3.76 -11.47 8.50
CA ILE A 70 -4.49 -12.65 8.05
C ILE A 70 -3.82 -13.90 8.62
N LYS A 71 -4.60 -14.73 9.32
CA LYS A 71 -4.16 -16.02 9.89
C LYS A 71 -4.82 -17.21 9.22
N ASP A 72 -5.90 -16.97 8.49
CA ASP A 72 -6.72 -17.99 7.85
C ASP A 72 -6.29 -18.23 6.40
N ILE A 73 -6.32 -19.49 5.98
CA ILE A 73 -5.89 -19.93 4.64
C ILE A 73 -6.83 -19.35 3.59
N TYR A 74 -8.14 -19.42 3.81
CA TYR A 74 -9.13 -18.91 2.86
C TYR A 74 -8.97 -17.40 2.63
N SER A 75 -8.81 -16.65 3.72
CA SER A 75 -8.53 -15.22 3.67
C SER A 75 -7.20 -14.89 2.97
N THR A 76 -6.18 -15.75 3.11
CA THR A 76 -4.90 -15.62 2.39
C THR A 76 -5.09 -15.86 0.89
N CYS A 77 -5.83 -16.90 0.51
CA CYS A 77 -6.16 -17.20 -0.88
C CYS A 77 -6.92 -16.05 -1.53
N LYS A 78 -7.85 -15.38 -0.84
CA LYS A 78 -8.52 -14.17 -1.34
C LYS A 78 -7.58 -12.98 -1.57
N CYS A 79 -6.50 -12.89 -0.80
CA CYS A 79 -5.48 -11.87 -1.01
C CYS A 79 -4.68 -12.12 -2.31
N LEU A 80 -4.50 -13.39 -2.69
CA LEU A 80 -3.80 -13.79 -3.91
C LEU A 80 -4.73 -13.76 -5.14
N PHE A 81 -5.93 -14.32 -4.98
CA PHE A 81 -6.98 -14.39 -5.98
C PHE A 81 -8.14 -13.49 -5.57
N THR A 82 -8.07 -12.23 -6.01
CA THR A 82 -9.14 -11.27 -5.74
C THR A 82 -10.43 -11.66 -6.47
N ASP A 83 -11.57 -11.19 -5.97
CA ASP A 83 -12.87 -11.45 -6.61
C ASP A 83 -12.89 -11.03 -8.07
N ARG A 84 -12.17 -9.95 -8.41
CA ARG A 84 -12.03 -9.49 -9.79
C ARG A 84 -11.34 -10.52 -10.69
N ILE A 85 -10.29 -11.18 -10.20
CA ILE A 85 -9.59 -12.23 -10.95
C ILE A 85 -10.52 -13.41 -11.17
N ILE A 86 -11.26 -13.83 -10.13
CA ILE A 86 -12.22 -14.94 -10.24
C ILE A 86 -13.32 -14.61 -11.25
N GLU A 87 -13.88 -13.41 -11.21
CA GLU A 87 -14.88 -12.94 -12.18
C GLU A 87 -14.36 -12.97 -13.62
N MET A 88 -13.12 -12.49 -13.83
CA MET A 88 -12.49 -12.54 -15.15
C MET A 88 -12.32 -13.99 -15.64
N LEU A 89 -11.90 -14.91 -14.76
CA LEU A 89 -11.76 -16.32 -15.10
C LEU A 89 -13.10 -16.95 -15.49
N VAL A 90 -14.17 -16.67 -14.73
CA VAL A 90 -15.53 -17.13 -15.04
C VAL A 90 -15.98 -16.58 -16.40
N GLU A 91 -15.79 -15.28 -16.65
CA GLU A 91 -16.22 -14.63 -17.87
C GLU A 91 -15.50 -15.21 -19.11
N TYR A 92 -14.17 -15.32 -19.06
CA TYR A 92 -13.41 -15.87 -20.19
C TYR A 92 -13.67 -17.35 -20.40
N THR A 93 -13.81 -18.13 -19.33
CA THR A 93 -14.16 -19.56 -19.43
C THR A 93 -15.54 -19.74 -20.04
N LYS A 94 -16.53 -18.91 -19.65
CA LYS A 94 -17.85 -18.91 -20.25
C LYS A 94 -17.80 -18.62 -21.76
N ARG A 95 -17.08 -17.57 -22.18
CA ARG A 95 -16.90 -17.23 -23.61
C ARG A 95 -16.24 -18.37 -24.38
N PHE A 96 -15.26 -19.04 -23.77
CA PHE A 96 -14.62 -20.21 -24.35
C PHE A 96 -15.60 -21.37 -24.50
N ILE A 97 -16.37 -21.69 -23.47
CA ILE A 97 -17.41 -22.74 -23.52
C ILE A 97 -18.40 -22.46 -24.64
N GLU A 98 -18.86 -21.22 -24.80
CA GLU A 98 -19.77 -20.82 -25.90
C GLU A 98 -19.17 -21.16 -27.27
N SER A 99 -17.87 -20.95 -27.47
CA SER A 99 -17.18 -21.25 -28.73
C SER A 99 -17.08 -22.74 -29.07
N ILE A 100 -17.05 -23.62 -28.06
CA ILE A 100 -16.86 -25.06 -28.24
C ILE A 100 -18.12 -25.88 -27.99
N LYS A 101 -19.19 -25.26 -27.46
CA LYS A 101 -20.42 -25.94 -27.01
C LYS A 101 -21.05 -26.79 -28.10
N THR A 102 -20.98 -26.36 -29.36
CA THR A 102 -21.53 -27.10 -30.52
C THR A 102 -20.82 -28.42 -30.79
N ASN A 103 -19.61 -28.62 -30.28
CA ASN A 103 -18.84 -29.85 -30.46
C ASN A 103 -19.31 -30.98 -29.54
N PHE A 104 -20.17 -30.68 -28.57
CA PHE A 104 -20.64 -31.64 -27.58
C PHE A 104 -22.09 -32.04 -27.85
N ALA A 105 -22.34 -33.35 -27.97
CA ALA A 105 -23.69 -33.87 -28.20
C ALA A 105 -24.58 -33.81 -26.95
N ARG A 106 -23.98 -33.83 -25.75
CA ARG A 106 -24.71 -33.78 -24.48
C ARG A 106 -24.61 -32.40 -23.87
N SER A 107 -25.74 -31.86 -23.41
CA SER A 107 -25.80 -30.55 -22.76
C SER A 107 -24.88 -30.44 -21.54
N ARG A 108 -24.73 -31.54 -20.78
CA ARG A 108 -23.92 -31.58 -19.55
C ARG A 108 -22.42 -31.36 -19.78
N ASP A 109 -21.89 -31.69 -20.96
CA ASP A 109 -20.44 -31.76 -21.20
C ASP A 109 -19.84 -30.35 -21.43
N ALA A 110 -20.68 -29.34 -21.68
CA ALA A 110 -20.30 -27.95 -21.91
C ALA A 110 -21.25 -26.98 -21.20
N ASN A 111 -21.49 -27.24 -19.91
CA ASN A 111 -22.20 -26.31 -19.03
C ASN A 111 -21.32 -25.11 -18.68
N TYR A 112 -21.96 -23.98 -18.38
CA TYR A 112 -21.26 -22.78 -17.94
C TYR A 112 -20.66 -22.97 -16.56
N THR A 113 -19.50 -22.34 -16.36
CA THR A 113 -18.82 -22.37 -15.07
C THR A 113 -19.34 -21.30 -14.13
N GLU A 114 -19.50 -21.66 -12.86
CA GLU A 114 -19.85 -20.74 -11.77
C GLU A 114 -18.62 -20.31 -10.95
N ARG A 115 -18.78 -19.31 -10.09
CA ARG A 115 -17.70 -18.77 -9.24
C ARG A 115 -17.12 -19.86 -8.33
N GLU A 116 -18.01 -20.64 -7.73
CA GLU A 116 -17.71 -21.70 -6.77
C GLU A 116 -16.90 -22.80 -7.43
N GLU A 117 -17.19 -23.14 -8.68
CA GLU A 117 -16.49 -24.17 -9.44
C GLU A 117 -15.05 -23.75 -9.75
N ILE A 118 -14.83 -22.50 -10.16
CA ILE A 118 -13.48 -21.96 -10.38
C ILE A 118 -12.69 -21.92 -9.07
N GLN A 119 -13.32 -21.52 -7.96
CA GLN A 119 -12.69 -21.54 -6.64
C GLN A 119 -12.33 -22.96 -6.18
N ALA A 120 -13.24 -23.92 -6.37
CA ALA A 120 -13.00 -25.33 -6.08
C ALA A 120 -11.88 -25.91 -6.96
N PHE A 121 -11.83 -25.54 -8.23
CA PHE A 121 -10.77 -25.94 -9.15
C PHE A 121 -9.40 -25.43 -8.69
N ILE A 122 -9.28 -24.16 -8.32
CA ILE A 122 -8.04 -23.60 -7.77
C ILE A 122 -7.64 -24.30 -6.47
N ALA A 123 -8.60 -24.58 -5.58
CA ALA A 123 -8.33 -25.31 -4.36
C ALA A 123 -7.84 -26.74 -4.63
N LEU A 124 -8.40 -27.41 -5.64
CA LEU A 124 -7.99 -28.75 -6.04
C LEU A 124 -6.57 -28.74 -6.63
N LEU A 125 -6.25 -27.76 -7.47
CA LEU A 125 -4.89 -27.55 -7.98
C LEU A 125 -3.90 -27.31 -6.84
N TYR A 126 -4.25 -26.46 -5.87
CA TYR A 126 -3.43 -26.19 -4.70
C TYR A 126 -3.17 -27.46 -3.87
N MET A 127 -4.16 -28.34 -3.74
CA MET A 127 -3.98 -29.64 -3.06
C MET A 127 -3.14 -30.63 -3.88
N ALA A 128 -3.15 -30.51 -5.21
CA ALA A 128 -2.39 -31.39 -6.09
C ALA A 128 -0.89 -31.07 -6.12
N GLY A 129 -0.51 -29.81 -5.92
CA GLY A 129 0.88 -29.34 -5.89
C GLY A 129 1.30 -28.64 -7.17
#